data_AF-A0A925A0P6-F1
#
_entry.id   AF-A0A925A0P6-F1
#
_cell.length_a   1.000
_cell.length_b   1.000
_cell.length_c   1.000
_cell.angle_alpha   90.00
_cell.angle_beta   90.00
_cell.angle_gamma   90.00
#
_symmetry.space_group_name_H-M   'P 1'
#
loop_
_entity.id
_entity.type
_entity.pdbx_description
1 polymer ?
#
loop_
_entity_poly.entity_id
_entity_poly.type
_entity_poly.pdbx_seq_one_letter_code
_entity_poly.pdbx_strand_id
1 'polypeptide(L)' 'MEHSSSSAGTEFEVVAGCPTPAELAAITAVITSMIEDLEDDQRAEGPIVSAWQRSQRSIRTPMHPGAGAWRSFSG' A
#
# COMPACT_ATOMS: atom_id res chain seq x y z
N MET A 1 -14.34 -4.32 38.48
CA MET A 1 -14.41 -3.49 37.25
C MET A 1 -13.06 -3.65 36.59
N GLU A 2 -12.92 -4.72 35.81
CA GLU A 2 -11.65 -5.13 35.22
C GLU A 2 -11.43 -4.30 33.96
N HIS A 3 -10.41 -3.45 33.97
CA HIS A 3 -9.96 -2.78 32.77
C HIS A 3 -9.19 -3.80 31.94
N SER A 4 -9.84 -4.38 30.94
CA SER A 4 -9.16 -5.11 29.87
C SER A 4 -8.27 -4.12 29.10
N SER A 5 -7.03 -3.94 29.55
CA SER A 5 -6.02 -3.25 28.76
C SER A 5 -5.62 -4.20 27.65
N SER A 6 -6.12 -3.95 26.44
CA SER A 6 -5.58 -4.58 25.24
C SER A 6 -4.07 -4.34 25.25
N SER A 7 -3.28 -5.40 25.36
CA SER A 7 -1.87 -5.36 25.00
C SER A 7 -1.81 -5.25 23.48
N ALA A 8 -2.14 -4.07 22.93
CA ALA A 8 -1.46 -3.61 21.74
C ALA A 8 0.02 -3.72 22.11
N GLY A 9 0.72 -4.64 21.45
CA GLY A 9 2.09 -4.98 21.80
C GLY A 9 2.92 -3.71 21.93
N THR A 10 3.79 -3.65 22.94
CA THR A 10 4.77 -2.58 23.07
C THR A 10 5.39 -2.31 21.70
N GLU A 11 5.12 -1.12 21.12
CA GLU A 11 5.56 -0.83 19.75
C GLU A 11 7.08 -0.68 19.64
N PHE A 12 7.73 -0.16 20.70
CA PHE A 12 9.19 -0.17 20.84
C PHE A 12 9.61 -0.01 22.31
N GLU A 13 10.82 -0.48 22.64
CA GLU A 13 11.39 -0.42 23.99
C GLU A 13 12.82 0.16 23.95
N VAL A 14 13.16 0.96 24.96
CA VAL A 14 14.53 1.45 25.17
C VAL A 14 15.34 0.36 25.88
N VAL A 15 16.20 -0.32 25.14
CA VAL A 15 17.01 -1.44 25.67
C VAL A 15 18.30 -1.00 26.39
N ALA A 16 18.70 0.27 26.25
CA ALA A 16 19.91 0.81 26.86
C ALA A 16 19.86 2.34 26.99
N GLY A 17 20.57 2.88 27.98
CA GLY A 17 20.65 4.32 28.24
C GLY A 17 19.49 4.87 29.08
N CYS A 18 19.49 6.18 29.30
CA CYS A 18 18.43 6.91 30.00
C CYS A 18 18.14 8.20 29.22
N PRO A 19 17.39 8.11 28.11
CA PRO A 19 17.10 9.27 27.28
C PRO A 19 16.27 10.29 28.06
N THR A 20 16.54 11.56 27.80
CA THR A 20 15.74 12.64 28.34
C THR A 20 14.32 12.62 27.72
N PRO A 21 13.33 13.24 28.37
CA PRO A 21 11.99 13.36 27.81
C PRO A 21 11.96 14.03 26.42
N ALA A 22 12.88 14.97 26.18
CA ALA A 22 13.00 15.66 24.91
C ALA A 22 13.52 14.74 23.79
N GLU A 23 14.50 13.88 24.09
CA GLU A 23 15.04 12.92 23.13
C GLU A 23 14.02 11.83 22.79
N LEU A 24 13.28 11.34 23.79
CA LEU A 24 12.17 10.41 23.56
C LEU A 24 11.10 11.02 22.66
N ALA A 25 10.70 12.27 22.93
CA ALA A 25 9.74 12.98 22.09
C ALA A 25 10.25 13.16 20.65
N ALA A 26 11.54 13.49 20.48
CA ALA A 26 12.15 13.64 19.16
C ALA A 26 12.14 12.33 18.38
N ILE A 27 12.53 11.21 19.00
CA ILE A 27 12.54 9.89 18.36
C ILE A 27 11.12 9.47 17.97
N THR A 28 10.14 9.62 18.88
CA THR A 28 8.75 9.30 18.57
C THR A 28 8.24 10.13 17.39
N ALA A 29 8.51 11.44 17.37
CA ALA A 29 8.10 12.31 16.26
C ALA A 29 8.69 11.86 14.92
N VAL A 30 9.96 11.46 14.90
CA VAL A 30 10.63 10.95 13.68
C VAL A 30 9.99 9.64 13.21
N ILE A 31 9.77 8.69 14.13
CA ILE A 31 9.17 7.40 13.78
C ILE A 31 7.74 7.60 13.27
N THR A 32 6.93 8.42 13.95
CA THR A 32 5.56 8.72 13.52
C THR A 32 5.54 9.39 12.16
N SER A 33 6.43 10.37 11.91
CA SER A 33 6.55 11.01 10.58
C SER A 33 6.89 10.00 9.48
N MET A 34 7.80 9.05 9.74
CA MET A 34 8.13 8.01 8.75
C MET A 34 6.96 7.06 8.46
N ILE A 35 6.16 6.75 9.48
CA ILE A 35 4.94 5.94 9.31
C ILE A 35 3.92 6.71 8.49
N GLU A 36 3.70 7.99 8.78
CA GLU A 36 2.80 8.87 8.04
C GLU A 36 3.20 8.99 6.56
N ASP A 37 4.50 9.18 6.28
CA ASP A 37 5.02 9.23 4.91
C ASP A 37 4.75 7.91 4.15
N LEU A 38 4.99 6.77 4.81
CA LEU A 38 4.70 5.46 4.21
C LEU A 38 3.21 5.27 3.95
N GLU A 39 2.35 5.69 4.86
CA GLU A 39 0.90 5.62 4.67
C GLU A 39 0.42 6.55 3.55
N ASP A 40 1.04 7.72 3.38
CA ASP A 40 0.69 8.64 2.31
C ASP A 40 1.12 8.12 0.94
N ASP A 41 2.33 7.55 0.82
CA ASP A 41 2.78 6.86 -0.40
C ASP A 41 1.80 5.74 -0.78
N GLN A 42 1.38 4.93 0.18
CA GLN A 42 0.40 3.85 -0.04
C GLN A 42 -0.98 4.39 -0.44
N ARG A 43 -1.37 5.57 0.05
CA ARG A 43 -2.62 6.23 -0.34
C ARG A 43 -2.52 6.88 -1.72
N ALA A 44 -1.34 7.37 -2.10
CA ALA A 44 -1.05 7.97 -3.39
C ALA A 44 -1.01 6.94 -4.52
N GLU A 45 -0.67 5.69 -4.22
CA GLU A 45 -0.69 4.56 -5.17
C GLU A 45 -2.13 4.11 -5.48
N GLY A 46 -2.88 4.95 -6.18
CA GLY A 46 -4.09 4.53 -6.89
C GLY A 46 -3.73 3.56 -8.03
N PRO A 47 -4.68 2.74 -8.55
CA PRO A 47 -4.37 1.83 -9.64
C PRO A 47 -3.73 2.59 -10.81
N ILE A 48 -2.52 2.19 -11.21
CA ILE A 48 -1.87 2.75 -12.40
C ILE A 48 -2.68 2.31 -13.62
N VAL A 49 -3.62 3.15 -14.06
CA VAL A 49 -4.38 2.90 -15.28
C VAL A 49 -3.50 3.31 -16.46
N SER A 50 -3.25 2.39 -17.38
CA SER A 50 -2.54 2.72 -18.62
C SER A 50 -3.38 3.68 -19.49
N ALA A 51 -2.73 4.45 -20.37
CA ALA A 51 -3.46 5.28 -21.34
C ALA A 51 -4.44 4.45 -22.18
N TRP A 52 -4.03 3.23 -22.55
CA TRP A 52 -4.90 2.28 -23.25
C TRP A 52 -6.14 1.93 -22.42
N GLN A 53 -5.97 1.58 -21.14
CA GLN A 53 -7.07 1.15 -20.26
C GLN A 53 -8.06 2.28 -19.96
N ARG A 54 -7.61 3.55 -19.87
CA ARG A 54 -8.50 4.73 -19.80
C ARG A 54 -9.29 4.94 -21.09
N SER A 55 -8.66 4.66 -22.23
CA SER A 55 -9.25 4.87 -23.55
C SER A 55 -10.11 3.70 -24.04
N GLN A 56 -10.03 2.54 -23.38
CA GLN A 56 -10.77 1.35 -23.76
C GLN A 56 -12.27 1.66 -23.79
N ARG A 57 -12.90 1.38 -24.92
CA ARG A 57 -14.35 1.43 -25.07
C ARG A 57 -14.93 0.03 -24.89
N SER A 58 -16.12 -0.06 -24.31
CA SER A 58 -16.85 -1.32 -24.26
C SER A 58 -17.06 -1.84 -25.68
N ILE A 59 -16.60 -3.06 -25.93
CA ILE A 59 -16.89 -3.76 -27.19
C ILE A 59 -18.39 -3.97 -27.25
N ARG A 60 -19.07 -3.22 -28.13
CA ARG A 60 -20.53 -3.26 -28.27
C ARG A 60 -21.03 -4.52 -28.96
N THR A 61 -20.15 -5.22 -29.67
CA THR A 61 -20.49 -6.38 -30.49
C THR A 61 -19.48 -7.48 -30.25
N PRO A 62 -19.92 -8.70 -29.86
CA PRO A 62 -19.02 -9.82 -29.68
C PRO A 62 -18.21 -10.06 -30.96
N MET A 63 -16.88 -9.98 -30.85
CA MET A 63 -15.98 -10.29 -31.95
C MET A 63 -15.99 -11.79 -32.17
N HIS A 64 -16.48 -12.22 -33.33
CA HIS A 64 -16.47 -13.62 -33.71
C HIS A 64 -15.15 -13.92 -34.43
N PRO A 65 -14.36 -14.90 -33.95
CA PRO A 65 -13.26 -15.46 -34.72
C PRO A 65 -13.71 -15.82 -36.14
N GLY A 66 -13.01 -15.32 -37.15
CA GLY A 66 -13.15 -15.85 -38.51
C GLY A 66 -12.62 -17.28 -38.63
N ALA A 67 -12.91 -17.95 -39.74
CA ALA A 67 -12.35 -19.27 -40.02
C ALA A 67 -10.81 -19.23 -40.03
N GLY A 68 -10.16 -20.04 -39.17
CA GLY A 68 -8.69 -20.08 -39.01
C GLY A 68 -8.06 -18.84 -38.35
N ALA A 69 -8.84 -17.94 -37.75
CA ALA A 69 -8.44 -16.53 -37.60
C ALA A 69 -7.56 -16.16 -36.39
N TRP A 70 -7.37 -17.04 -35.42
CA TRP A 70 -6.44 -16.77 -34.33
C TRP A 70 -5.35 -17.81 -34.47
N ARG A 71 -4.38 -17.52 -35.33
CA ARG A 71 -3.26 -18.42 -35.58
C ARG A 71 -2.69 -18.82 -34.22
N SER A 72 -2.81 -20.11 -33.88
CA SER A 72 -2.17 -20.67 -32.70
C SER A 72 -0.66 -20.58 -32.91
N PHE A 73 0.04 -20.10 -31.89
CA PHE A 73 1.50 -20.12 -31.89
C PHE A 73 1.96 -21.56 -32.09
N SER A 74 2.74 -21.79 -33.14
CA SER A 74 3.45 -23.05 -33.40
C SER A 74 4.93 -22.71 -33.45
N GLY A 75 5.56 -22.85 -32.29
CA GLY A 75 6.98 -22.63 -32.00
C GLY A 75 7.32 -23.25 -30.66
#